data_AF-A0A0M4D7X5-F1
#
_entry.id   AF-A0A0M4D7X5-F1
#
_cell.length_a   1.000
_cell.length_b   1.000
_cell.length_c   1.000
_cell.angle_alpha   90.00
_cell.angle_beta   90.00
_cell.angle_gamma   90.00
#
_symmetry.space_group_name_H-M   'P 1'
#
loop_
_entity.id
_entity.type
_entity.pdbx_description
1 polymer ?
#
loop_
_entity_poly.entity_id
_entity_poly.type
_entity_poly.pdbx_seq_one_letter_code
_entity_poly.pdbx_strand_id
1 'polypeptide(L)'
;MVMRIAFVMVASAPLALWFGPAAAQDARWAVRTADAQGRSEGGGCAAARTRAMDEARKYLGLNIRGCTCAPIASKGDGPSAVYRCRVTYEVLVRTSSN
;
A
#
# COMPACT_ATOMS: atom_id res chain seq x y z
N MET A 1 -28.52 10.56 -68.36
CA MET A 1 -28.27 9.31 -67.61
C MET A 1 -28.19 9.70 -66.14
N VAL A 2 -29.23 9.37 -65.36
CA VAL A 2 -29.43 9.89 -63.98
C VAL A 2 -28.63 9.04 -63.00
N MET A 3 -27.58 9.62 -62.41
CA MET A 3 -26.73 8.98 -61.40
C MET A 3 -27.43 9.04 -60.04
N ARG A 4 -28.05 7.93 -59.63
CA ARG A 4 -28.69 7.78 -58.32
C ARG A 4 -27.62 7.54 -57.26
N ILE A 5 -27.33 8.57 -56.45
CA ILE A 5 -26.49 8.47 -55.27
C ILE A 5 -27.28 7.73 -54.20
N ALA A 6 -26.88 6.50 -53.90
CA ALA A 6 -27.43 5.73 -52.79
C ALA A 6 -26.90 6.31 -51.47
N PHE A 7 -27.75 7.01 -50.74
CA PHE A 7 -27.50 7.35 -49.33
C PHE A 7 -27.53 6.06 -48.51
N VAL A 8 -26.35 5.56 -48.13
CA VAL A 8 -26.24 4.51 -47.12
C VAL A 8 -26.61 5.13 -45.78
N MET A 9 -27.83 4.86 -45.30
CA MET A 9 -28.17 5.05 -43.89
C MET A 9 -27.26 4.15 -43.05
N VAL A 10 -26.20 4.72 -42.49
CA VAL A 10 -25.49 4.12 -41.36
C VAL A 10 -26.48 4.17 -40.20
N ALA A 11 -27.13 3.04 -39.94
CA ALA A 11 -27.91 2.83 -38.74
C ALA A 11 -26.97 2.94 -37.53
N SER A 12 -26.99 4.10 -36.89
CA SER A 12 -26.39 4.33 -35.59
C SER A 12 -27.19 3.54 -34.55
N ALA A 13 -26.87 2.25 -34.42
CA ALA A 13 -27.27 1.48 -33.26
C ALA A 13 -26.70 2.18 -32.02
N PRO A 14 -27.52 2.55 -31.02
CA PRO A 14 -26.98 3.02 -29.76
C PRO A 14 -26.31 1.79 -29.13
N LEU A 15 -24.98 1.76 -29.18
CA LEU A 15 -24.20 0.96 -28.24
C LEU A 15 -24.64 1.44 -26.86
N ALA A 16 -25.58 0.72 -26.27
CA ALA A 16 -25.97 0.85 -24.88
C ALA A 16 -24.71 0.54 -24.09
N LEU A 17 -23.94 1.60 -23.82
CA LEU A 17 -22.80 1.61 -22.94
C LEU A 17 -23.34 1.31 -21.54
N TRP A 18 -23.54 0.02 -21.28
CA TRP A 18 -23.66 -0.57 -19.96
C TRP A 18 -22.29 -0.41 -19.27
N PHE A 19 -21.92 0.83 -19.00
CA PHE A 19 -20.99 1.12 -17.93
C PHE A 19 -21.78 0.79 -16.67
N GLY A 20 -21.63 -0.45 -16.17
CA GLY A 20 -21.98 -0.73 -14.79
C GLY A 20 -21.35 0.35 -13.90
N PRO A 21 -22.01 0.77 -12.80
CA PRO A 21 -21.45 1.77 -11.93
C PRO A 21 -20.06 1.28 -11.53
N ALA A 22 -19.02 2.02 -11.94
CA ALA A 22 -17.71 1.86 -11.35
C ALA A 22 -17.90 2.19 -9.88
N ALA A 23 -18.17 1.17 -9.06
CA ALA A 23 -18.21 1.31 -7.63
C ALA A 23 -16.84 1.84 -7.25
N ALA A 24 -16.77 3.12 -6.87
CA ALA A 24 -15.59 3.68 -6.27
C ALA A 24 -15.27 2.79 -5.07
N GLN A 25 -14.25 1.95 -5.22
CA GLN A 25 -13.84 1.07 -4.14
C GLN A 25 -13.22 1.97 -3.09
N ASP A 26 -13.95 2.18 -2.00
CA ASP A 26 -13.43 2.97 -0.89
C ASP A 26 -12.11 2.35 -0.43
N ALA A 27 -11.09 3.20 -0.31
CA ALA A 27 -9.78 2.81 0.15
C ALA A 27 -9.51 3.57 1.44
N ARG A 28 -9.13 2.85 2.50
CA ARG A 28 -8.86 3.44 3.80
C ARG A 28 -7.44 3.17 4.26
N TRP A 29 -6.85 4.13 4.95
CA TRP A 29 -5.57 3.94 5.63
C TRP A 29 -5.79 3.13 6.91
N ALA A 30 -5.01 2.06 7.07
CA ALA A 30 -5.00 1.22 8.26
C ALA A 30 -3.62 1.28 8.92
N VAL A 31 -3.59 1.62 10.21
CA VAL A 31 -2.35 1.70 10.99
C VAL A 31 -1.85 0.29 11.31
N ARG A 32 -0.54 0.09 11.16
CA ARG A 32 0.21 -1.14 11.44
C ARG A 32 1.53 -0.78 12.12
N THR A 33 2.16 -1.79 12.71
CA THR A 33 3.49 -1.66 13.33
C THR A 33 4.39 -2.80 12.89
N ALA A 34 5.67 -2.51 12.74
CA ALA A 34 6.71 -3.50 12.49
C ALA A 34 7.82 -3.31 13.52
N ASP A 35 8.16 -4.38 14.24
CA ASP A 35 9.26 -4.39 15.20
C ASP A 35 10.47 -5.10 14.59
N ALA A 36 11.67 -4.63 14.91
CA ALA A 36 12.94 -5.28 14.58
C ALA A 36 13.98 -4.99 15.67
N GLN A 37 15.07 -5.75 15.64
CA GLN A 37 16.22 -5.53 16.53
C GLN A 37 17.44 -5.12 15.71
N GLY A 38 18.32 -4.32 16.31
CA GLY A 38 19.56 -3.89 15.67
C GLY A 38 20.66 -3.64 16.70
N ARG A 39 21.92 -3.65 16.22
CA ARG A 39 23.10 -3.26 17.02
C ARG A 39 23.25 -1.74 17.20
N SER A 40 22.39 -0.98 16.53
CA SER A 40 22.24 0.46 16.66
C SER A 40 20.78 0.83 16.40
N GLU A 41 20.35 2.01 16.86
CA GLU A 41 19.00 2.52 16.57
C GLU A 41 18.74 2.61 15.07
N GLY A 42 19.70 3.16 14.31
CA GLY A 42 19.60 3.28 12.85
C GLY A 42 19.46 1.91 12.17
N GLY A 43 20.23 0.91 12.61
CA GLY A 43 20.15 -0.45 12.07
C GLY A 43 18.81 -1.12 12.39
N GLY A 44 18.30 -0.96 13.61
CA GLY A 44 17.00 -1.49 14.01
C GLY A 44 15.84 -0.82 13.26
N CYS A 45 15.90 0.49 13.08
CA CYS A 45 14.90 1.22 12.28
C CYS A 45 14.93 0.84 10.80
N ALA A 46 16.13 0.70 10.20
CA ALA A 46 16.26 0.23 8.82
C ALA A 46 15.62 -1.15 8.65
N ALA A 47 15.91 -2.10 9.55
CA ALA A 47 15.32 -3.43 9.52
C ALA A 47 13.79 -3.41 9.71
N ALA A 48 13.27 -2.60 10.63
CA ALA A 48 11.83 -2.44 10.83
C ALA A 48 11.13 -1.82 9.61
N ARG A 49 11.78 -0.86 8.94
CA ARG A 49 11.28 -0.28 7.68
C ARG A 49 11.26 -1.28 6.54
N THR A 50 12.29 -2.13 6.39
CA THR A 50 12.29 -3.21 5.41
C THR A 50 11.11 -4.15 5.62
N ARG A 51 10.83 -4.54 6.87
CA ARG A 51 9.65 -5.37 7.21
C ARG A 51 8.34 -4.67 6.85
N ALA A 52 8.22 -3.38 7.15
CA ALA A 52 7.05 -2.59 6.78
C ALA A 52 6.86 -2.52 5.25
N MET A 53 7.95 -2.34 4.50
CA MET A 53 7.94 -2.32 3.03
C MET A 53 7.54 -3.69 2.44
N ASP A 54 8.03 -4.78 3.00
CA ASP A 54 7.68 -6.12 2.53
C ASP A 54 6.20 -6.46 2.79
N GLU A 55 5.68 -6.07 3.96
CA GLU A 55 4.26 -6.20 4.27
C GLU A 55 3.40 -5.31 3.38
N ALA A 56 3.85 -4.08 3.12
CA ALA A 56 3.15 -3.11 2.29
C ALA A 56 2.89 -3.57 0.86
N ARG A 57 3.70 -4.50 0.30
CA ARG A 57 3.53 -5.06 -1.04
C ARG A 57 2.17 -5.72 -1.26
N LYS A 58 1.47 -6.09 -0.18
CA LYS A 58 0.13 -6.69 -0.21
C LYS A 58 -1.00 -5.66 -0.34
N TYR A 59 -0.68 -4.36 -0.24
CA TYR A 59 -1.64 -3.28 -0.13
C TYR A 59 -1.45 -2.25 -1.24
N LEU A 60 -2.37 -1.28 -1.34
CA LEU A 60 -2.38 -0.30 -2.43
C LEU A 60 -1.43 0.87 -2.22
N GLY A 61 -0.92 1.05 -1.00
CA GLY A 61 -0.10 2.19 -0.64
C GLY A 61 0.53 2.01 0.74
N LEU A 62 1.60 2.75 0.96
CA LEU A 62 2.37 2.75 2.21
C LEU A 62 2.67 4.19 2.63
N ASN A 63 2.43 4.48 3.90
CA ASN A 63 2.88 5.71 4.54
C ASN A 63 3.68 5.35 5.80
N ILE A 64 5.01 5.42 5.71
CA ILE A 64 5.88 5.18 6.87
C ILE A 64 5.85 6.42 7.77
N ARG A 65 5.57 6.20 9.07
CA ARG A 65 5.62 7.25 10.09
C ARG A 65 6.99 7.24 10.80
N GLY A 66 6.98 7.47 12.11
CA GLY A 66 8.17 7.45 12.95
C GLY A 66 8.70 6.05 13.24
N CYS A 67 9.98 6.00 13.60
CA CYS A 67 10.61 4.86 14.23
C CYS A 67 10.99 5.22 15.66
N THR A 68 10.71 4.35 16.61
CA THR A 68 11.07 4.50 18.03
C THR A 68 11.89 3.30 18.47
N CYS A 69 13.04 3.54 19.08
CA CYS A 69 13.91 2.49 19.60
C CYS A 69 14.01 2.55 21.11
N ALA A 70 14.14 1.39 21.74
CA ALA A 70 14.48 1.26 23.15
C ALA A 70 15.67 0.30 23.30
N PRO A 71 16.66 0.61 24.13
CA PRO A 71 17.73 -0.33 24.44
C PRO A 71 17.16 -1.54 25.19
N ILE A 72 17.54 -2.74 24.75
CA ILE A 72 17.31 -3.98 25.47
C ILE A 72 18.58 -4.21 26.29
N ALA A 73 18.47 -4.18 27.62
CA ALA A 73 19.62 -4.46 28.48
C ALA A 73 20.15 -5.86 28.17
N SER A 74 21.37 -5.94 27.63
CA SER A 74 22.10 -7.20 27.48
C SER A 74 22.45 -7.69 28.88
N LYS A 75 21.67 -8.64 29.43
CA LYS A 75 22.11 -9.43 30.59
C LYS A 75 23.35 -10.22 30.15
N GLY A 76 24.54 -9.72 30.46
CA GLY A 76 25.80 -10.45 30.29
C GLY A 76 26.83 -9.70 29.43
N ASP A 77 27.83 -9.14 30.11
CA ASP A 77 29.25 -9.08 29.71
C ASP A 77 29.58 -8.81 28.23
N GLY A 78 29.13 -7.69 27.68
CA GLY A 78 29.66 -7.20 26.41
C GLY A 78 29.18 -5.80 25.99
N PRO A 79 29.99 -5.02 25.25
CA PRO A 79 29.69 -3.64 24.87
C PRO A 79 28.63 -3.50 23.75
N SER A 80 27.83 -4.54 23.50
CA SER A 80 26.84 -4.56 22.41
C SER A 80 25.46 -4.24 22.96
N ALA A 81 25.13 -2.95 23.06
CA ALA A 81 23.75 -2.52 23.30
C ALA A 81 22.88 -2.99 22.11
N VAL A 82 21.93 -3.88 22.38
CA VAL A 82 20.92 -4.29 21.38
C VAL A 82 19.72 -3.36 21.51
N TYR A 83 19.21 -2.85 20.40
CA TYR A 83 18.04 -1.98 20.37
C TYR A 83 16.83 -2.74 19.84
N ARG A 84 15.68 -2.61 20.49
CA ARG A 84 14.37 -2.98 19.94
C ARG A 84 13.76 -1.73 19.33
N CYS A 85 13.53 -1.75 18.02
CA CYS A 85 12.96 -0.65 17.28
C CYS A 85 11.59 -1.02 16.72
N ARG A 86 10.65 -0.07 16.79
CA ARG A 86 9.30 -0.18 16.24
C ARG A 86 9.09 0.93 15.23
N VAL A 87 8.58 0.57 14.06
CA VAL A 87 8.08 1.52 13.06
C VAL A 87 6.56 1.43 13.04
N THR A 88 5.91 2.58 13.17
CA THR A 88 4.47 2.72 12.89
C THR A 88 4.33 3.13 11.42
N TYR A 89 3.41 2.49 10.70
CA TYR A 89 3.14 2.79 9.31
C TYR A 89 1.66 2.61 9.00
N GLU A 90 1.18 3.20 7.93
CA GLU A 90 -0.17 3.00 7.43
C GLU A 90 -0.11 2.30 6.08
N VAL A 91 -1.07 1.41 5.84
CA VAL A 91 -1.26 0.77 4.54
C VAL A 91 -2.64 1.11 4.00
N LEU A 92 -2.72 1.35 2.69
CA LEU A 92 -3.99 1.64 2.03
C LEU A 92 -4.68 0.32 1.68
N VAL A 93 -5.77 0.01 2.37
CA VAL A 93 -6.55 -1.22 2.18
C VAL A 93 -7.84 -0.91 1.41
N ARG A 94 -8.26 -1.81 0.52
CA ARG A 94 -9.60 -1.76 -0.05
C ARG A 94 -10.60 -2.15 1.01
N THR A 95 -11.64 -1.37 1.22
CA THR A 95 -12.83 -1.90 1.88
C THR A 95 -13.55 -2.79 0.88
N SER A 96 -13.48 -4.09 1.09
CA SER A 96 -14.41 -5.00 0.43
C SER A 96 -15.78 -4.72 1.04
N SER A 97 -16.66 -4.07 0.28
CA SER A 97 -18.10 -4.18 0.54
C SER A 97 -18.47 -5.65 0.34
N ASN A 98 -18.91 -6.31 1.40
CA ASN A 98 -19.43 -7.68 1.36
C ASN A 98 -20.92 -7.61 1.05
#